data_AF-A0A535GJQ9-F1
#
_entry.id   AF-A0A535GJQ9-F1
#
_cell.length_a   1.000
_cell.length_b   1.000
_cell.length_c   1.000
_cell.angle_alpha   90.00
_cell.angle_beta   90.00
_cell.angle_gamma   90.00
#
_symmetry.space_group_name_H-M   'P 1'
#
loop_
_entity.id
_entity.type
_entity.pdbx_description
1 polymer ?
#
loop_
_entity_poly.entity_id
_entity_poly.type
_entity_poly.pdbx_seq_one_letter_code
_entity_poly.pdbx_strand_id
1 'polypeptide(L)'
;MAQLAVANRDRGVVGFDIAGEEAGYPPEKHLAAFQLCHRENFSITIHAGEGFGPASIWQAIQICGAHRIGHGVRLVEDMTIEDAGRGTPGREATVTKLGLLASYVRDKRIPLEICPSSNVDTGAAPSLDAHAIRYFLAQKFRVTVNTDNRLMSDITLSEEFRRLSEVLPIGLADVEKLTINAMKSAFVGYDERLAIIYDRIKPGYAKLRGEPALAGFRLPPSA
;
A
#
# COMPACT_ATOMS: atom_id res chain seq x y z
N MET A 1 -4.51 -5.01 -23.70
CA MET A 1 -4.61 -5.45 -22.29
C MET A 1 -5.70 -4.71 -21.51
N ALA A 2 -5.69 -3.37 -21.41
CA ALA A 2 -6.75 -2.63 -20.69
C ALA A 2 -8.19 -2.93 -21.18
N GLN A 3 -8.41 -3.01 -22.50
CA GLN A 3 -9.71 -3.44 -23.06
C GLN A 3 -10.16 -4.83 -22.55
N LEU A 4 -9.23 -5.78 -22.43
CA LEU A 4 -9.53 -7.11 -21.90
C LEU A 4 -9.84 -7.07 -20.41
N ALA A 5 -9.13 -6.24 -19.64
CA ALA A 5 -9.38 -6.07 -18.21
C ALA A 5 -10.81 -5.54 -17.99
N VAL A 6 -11.19 -4.47 -18.69
CA VAL A 6 -12.55 -3.90 -18.65
C VAL A 6 -13.60 -4.91 -19.11
N ALA A 7 -13.37 -5.60 -20.22
CA ALA A 7 -14.31 -6.59 -20.76
C ALA A 7 -14.54 -7.79 -19.81
N ASN A 8 -13.66 -8.03 -18.84
CA ASN A 8 -13.76 -9.12 -17.87
C ASN A 8 -14.07 -8.63 -16.44
N ARG A 9 -14.57 -7.40 -16.28
CA ARG A 9 -14.86 -6.82 -14.96
C ARG A 9 -15.86 -7.63 -14.12
N ASP A 10 -16.81 -8.26 -14.81
CA ASP A 10 -17.84 -9.11 -14.18
C ASP A 10 -17.40 -10.58 -14.07
N ARG A 11 -16.13 -10.87 -14.38
CA ARG A 11 -15.52 -12.22 -14.37
C ARG A 11 -14.31 -12.30 -13.44
N GLY A 12 -14.25 -11.41 -12.45
CA GLY A 12 -13.23 -11.39 -11.39
C GLY A 12 -12.07 -10.43 -11.61
N VAL A 13 -12.01 -9.69 -12.72
CA VAL A 13 -11.00 -8.65 -12.93
C VAL A 13 -11.46 -7.34 -12.28
N VAL A 14 -10.80 -6.90 -11.23
CA VAL A 14 -11.25 -5.74 -10.43
C VAL A 14 -10.44 -4.46 -10.64
N GLY A 15 -9.36 -4.53 -11.42
CA GLY A 15 -8.53 -3.37 -11.72
C GLY A 15 -7.50 -3.68 -12.81
N PHE A 16 -6.83 -2.62 -13.27
CA PHE A 16 -5.75 -2.68 -14.24
C PHE A 16 -4.47 -2.13 -13.62
N ASP A 17 -3.34 -2.72 -13.98
CA ASP A 17 -2.02 -2.39 -13.49
C ASP A 17 -0.98 -2.37 -14.62
N ILE A 18 0.12 -1.65 -14.39
CA ILE A 18 1.37 -1.81 -15.12
C ILE A 18 2.49 -2.13 -14.13
N ALA A 19 3.29 -3.14 -14.48
CA ALA A 19 4.46 -3.59 -13.75
C ALA A 19 5.63 -3.78 -14.72
N GLY A 20 6.83 -4.06 -14.19
CA GLY A 20 8.06 -4.24 -14.96
C GLY A 20 9.13 -3.22 -14.57
N GLU A 21 10.17 -3.10 -15.40
CA GLU A 21 11.24 -2.12 -15.16
C GLU A 21 10.68 -0.69 -15.18
N GLU A 22 10.81 0.02 -14.06
CA GLU A 22 10.23 1.36 -13.90
C GLU A 22 11.08 2.46 -14.55
N ALA A 23 12.41 2.35 -14.41
CA ALA A 23 13.36 3.30 -14.96
C ALA A 23 13.39 3.20 -16.49
N GLY A 24 13.18 4.33 -17.19
CA GLY A 24 13.14 4.37 -18.66
C GLY A 24 11.79 3.99 -19.29
N TYR A 25 10.87 3.40 -18.52
CA TYR A 25 9.52 3.02 -18.96
C TYR A 25 8.43 3.70 -18.09
N PRO A 26 8.37 5.04 -18.07
CA PRO A 26 7.44 5.76 -17.23
C PRO A 26 5.97 5.44 -17.59
N PRO A 27 5.07 5.45 -16.60
CA PRO A 27 3.66 5.07 -16.80
C PRO A 27 2.93 5.97 -17.81
N GLU A 28 3.37 7.22 -17.96
CA GLU A 28 2.78 8.18 -18.93
C GLU A 28 2.87 7.70 -20.39
N LYS A 29 3.83 6.81 -20.74
CA LYS A 29 3.89 6.16 -22.06
C LYS A 29 2.68 5.27 -22.35
N HIS A 30 1.92 4.90 -21.31
CA HIS A 30 0.74 4.04 -21.40
C HIS A 30 -0.57 4.81 -21.13
N LEU A 31 -0.54 6.15 -21.22
CA LEU A 31 -1.67 7.02 -20.89
C LEU A 31 -3.00 6.62 -21.57
N ALA A 32 -2.97 6.19 -22.83
CA ALA A 32 -4.18 5.77 -23.54
C ALA A 32 -4.90 4.58 -22.85
N ALA A 33 -4.15 3.66 -22.23
CA ALA A 33 -4.70 2.52 -21.50
C ALA A 33 -5.37 2.97 -20.19
N PHE A 34 -4.74 3.89 -19.46
CA PHE A 34 -5.29 4.43 -18.22
C PHE A 34 -6.50 5.33 -18.46
N GLN A 35 -6.47 6.15 -19.51
CA GLN A 35 -7.64 6.93 -19.92
C GLN A 35 -8.82 6.04 -20.32
N LEU A 36 -8.58 4.88 -20.94
CA LEU A 36 -9.64 3.90 -21.17
C LEU A 36 -10.21 3.39 -19.85
N CYS A 37 -9.37 2.96 -18.91
CA CYS A 37 -9.83 2.49 -17.60
C CYS A 37 -10.66 3.57 -16.88
N HIS A 38 -10.20 4.82 -16.91
CA HIS A 38 -10.91 5.94 -16.31
C HIS A 38 -12.30 6.17 -16.93
N ARG A 39 -12.40 6.19 -18.26
CA ARG A 39 -13.69 6.35 -18.98
C ARG A 39 -14.69 5.22 -18.67
N GLU A 40 -14.18 4.03 -18.37
CA GLU A 40 -14.98 2.84 -18.08
C GLU A 40 -15.27 2.65 -16.59
N ASN A 41 -14.93 3.63 -15.74
CA ASN A 41 -15.03 3.56 -14.27
C ASN A 41 -14.26 2.37 -13.68
N PHE A 42 -13.14 1.99 -14.30
CA PHE A 42 -12.36 0.82 -13.91
C PHE A 42 -11.19 1.21 -13.02
N SER A 43 -10.91 0.38 -12.02
CA SER A 43 -9.88 0.70 -11.01
C SER A 43 -8.47 0.60 -11.58
N ILE A 44 -7.59 1.49 -11.13
CA ILE A 44 -6.20 1.57 -11.57
C ILE A 44 -5.27 1.46 -10.36
N THR A 45 -4.32 0.54 -10.41
CA THR A 45 -3.08 0.61 -9.60
C THR A 45 -1.91 0.71 -10.58
N ILE A 46 -0.76 1.22 -10.12
CA ILE A 46 0.44 1.39 -10.96
C ILE A 46 1.66 1.11 -10.08
N HIS A 47 2.58 0.26 -10.53
CA HIS A 47 3.92 0.14 -9.94
C HIS A 47 4.68 1.47 -10.12
N ALA A 48 5.02 2.10 -9.00
CA ALA A 48 5.78 3.35 -9.02
C ALA A 48 6.50 3.58 -7.68
N GLY A 49 7.65 4.23 -7.74
CA GLY A 49 8.43 4.59 -6.56
C GLY A 49 9.20 3.42 -5.96
N GLU A 50 9.53 2.40 -6.75
CA GLU A 50 10.48 1.35 -6.37
C GLU A 50 11.82 1.59 -7.09
N GLY A 51 11.80 1.68 -8.41
CA GLY A 51 12.96 1.93 -9.27
C GLY A 51 13.17 3.39 -9.69
N PHE A 52 12.11 4.22 -9.77
CA PHE A 52 12.19 5.59 -10.32
C PHE A 52 11.64 6.70 -9.39
N GLY A 53 11.61 6.43 -8.08
CA GLY A 53 11.49 7.46 -7.03
C GLY A 53 10.17 8.25 -7.02
N PRO A 54 10.13 9.46 -6.41
CA PRO A 54 8.91 10.27 -6.33
C PRO A 54 8.33 10.73 -7.68
N ALA A 55 9.15 10.87 -8.72
CA ALA A 55 8.71 11.37 -10.02
C ALA A 55 7.71 10.41 -10.69
N SER A 56 7.97 9.11 -10.64
CA SER A 56 7.04 8.10 -11.16
C SER A 56 5.76 8.01 -10.35
N ILE A 57 5.82 8.15 -9.02
CA ILE A 57 4.63 8.21 -8.16
C ILE A 57 3.76 9.41 -8.56
N TRP A 58 4.39 10.56 -8.79
CA TRP A 58 3.70 11.75 -9.26
C TRP A 58 3.03 11.51 -10.62
N GLN A 59 3.72 10.91 -11.59
CA GLN A 59 3.13 10.60 -12.91
C GLN A 59 1.99 9.58 -12.81
N ALA A 60 2.15 8.53 -12.00
CA ALA A 60 1.12 7.52 -11.76
C ALA A 60 -0.18 8.16 -11.24
N ILE A 61 -0.07 9.08 -10.28
CA ILE A 61 -1.24 9.74 -9.68
C ILE A 61 -1.79 10.84 -10.60
N GLN A 62 -0.95 11.80 -11.01
CA GLN A 62 -1.41 13.04 -11.61
C GLN A 62 -1.70 12.92 -13.10
N ILE A 63 -0.95 12.08 -13.82
CA ILE A 63 -1.12 11.88 -15.26
C ILE A 63 -2.02 10.68 -15.52
N CYS A 64 -1.77 9.57 -14.84
CA CYS A 64 -2.43 8.30 -15.14
C CYS A 64 -3.68 8.02 -14.28
N GLY A 65 -3.91 8.79 -13.21
CA GLY A 65 -5.10 8.67 -12.38
C GLY A 65 -5.11 7.42 -11.50
N ALA A 66 -3.94 6.94 -11.04
CA ALA A 66 -3.85 5.76 -10.18
C ALA A 66 -4.65 5.94 -8.87
N HIS A 67 -5.42 4.91 -8.50
CA HIS A 67 -6.16 4.86 -7.24
C HIS A 67 -5.31 4.29 -6.09
N ARG A 68 -4.29 3.50 -6.43
CA ARG A 68 -3.30 2.91 -5.51
C ARG A 68 -1.93 2.92 -6.18
N ILE A 69 -0.88 2.81 -5.37
CA ILE A 69 0.51 2.75 -5.85
C ILE A 69 1.11 1.42 -5.43
N GLY A 70 1.51 0.62 -6.43
CA GLY A 70 2.35 -0.56 -6.25
C GLY A 70 3.70 -0.12 -5.71
N HIS A 71 4.10 -0.65 -4.54
CA HIS A 71 5.24 -0.20 -3.75
C HIS A 71 5.07 1.24 -3.22
N GLY A 72 5.63 2.25 -3.91
CA GLY A 72 5.71 3.63 -3.43
C GLY A 72 6.70 3.85 -2.28
N VAL A 73 7.62 2.90 -2.04
CA VAL A 73 8.56 2.93 -0.91
C VAL A 73 9.47 4.15 -0.93
N ARG A 74 9.86 4.60 -2.13
CA ARG A 74 10.70 5.79 -2.33
C ARG A 74 9.96 7.12 -2.22
N LEU A 75 8.66 7.12 -1.88
CA LEU A 75 7.95 8.34 -1.47
C LEU A 75 8.62 9.02 -0.25
N VAL A 76 9.36 8.25 0.54
CA VAL A 76 10.17 8.75 1.66
C VAL A 76 11.18 9.83 1.25
N GLU A 77 11.62 9.85 -0.01
CA GLU A 77 12.52 10.87 -0.56
C GLU A 77 11.85 12.25 -0.66
N ASP A 78 10.51 12.31 -0.65
CA ASP A 78 9.74 13.55 -0.52
C ASP A 78 9.44 13.88 0.96
N MET A 79 10.30 13.46 1.89
CA MET A 79 10.21 13.78 3.32
C MET A 79 11.54 14.33 3.84
N THR A 80 11.48 15.26 4.79
CA THR A 80 12.65 15.65 5.58
C THR A 80 12.67 14.79 6.83
N ILE A 81 13.74 13.99 6.96
CA ILE A 81 13.97 13.11 8.10
C ILE A 81 15.20 13.61 8.83
N GLU A 82 15.01 14.02 10.08
CA GLU A 82 16.11 14.38 10.95
C GLU A 82 16.50 13.14 11.75
N ASP A 83 17.73 12.67 11.50
CA ASP A 83 18.34 11.65 12.30
C ASP A 83 18.76 12.28 13.63
N ALA A 84 18.33 11.70 14.74
CA ALA A 84 18.61 12.24 16.06
C ALA A 84 20.05 11.87 16.49
N GLY A 85 21.02 12.29 15.68
CA GLY A 85 22.44 11.98 15.81
C GLY A 85 22.74 10.52 15.51
N ARG A 86 23.39 10.23 14.37
CA ARG A 86 24.01 8.93 14.11
C ARG A 86 24.79 8.48 15.35
N GLY A 87 24.34 7.39 15.98
CA GLY A 87 25.03 6.79 17.11
C GLY A 87 24.56 7.21 18.51
N THR A 88 23.44 7.93 18.65
CA THR A 88 22.82 8.13 19.98
C THR A 88 21.81 7.00 20.25
N PRO A 89 22.07 6.08 21.20
CA PRO A 89 21.15 5.00 21.51
C PRO A 89 19.79 5.55 21.99
N GLY A 90 18.70 5.03 21.43
CA GLY A 90 17.32 5.35 21.87
C GLY A 90 16.70 6.61 21.25
N ARG A 91 17.35 7.24 20.25
CA ARG A 91 16.80 8.43 19.56
C ARG A 91 16.52 8.10 18.10
N GLU A 92 15.25 7.87 17.78
CA GLU A 92 14.85 7.46 16.43
C GLU A 92 14.78 8.64 15.46
N ALA A 93 15.19 8.38 14.21
CA ALA A 93 14.98 9.30 13.10
C ALA A 93 13.51 9.72 13.00
N THR A 94 13.27 11.03 12.92
CA THR A 94 11.94 11.63 12.96
C THR A 94 11.66 12.41 11.70
N VAL A 95 10.47 12.22 11.12
CA VAL A 95 10.00 13.02 10.00
C VAL A 95 9.63 14.42 10.51
N THR A 96 10.34 15.46 10.08
CA THR A 96 10.07 16.85 10.49
C THR A 96 9.26 17.62 9.46
N LYS A 97 9.26 17.17 8.20
CA LYS A 97 8.46 17.77 7.13
C LYS A 97 8.06 16.74 6.09
N LEU A 98 6.83 16.86 5.60
CA LEU A 98 6.39 16.20 4.37
C LEU A 98 6.49 17.18 3.19
N GLY A 99 7.00 16.70 2.07
CA GLY A 99 6.92 17.39 0.79
C GLY A 99 5.49 17.40 0.25
N LEU A 100 5.32 18.02 -0.92
CA LEU A 100 3.99 18.25 -1.51
C LEU A 100 3.34 16.93 -1.95
N LEU A 101 4.10 16.01 -2.53
CA LEU A 101 3.58 14.74 -3.02
C LEU A 101 3.24 13.82 -1.85
N ALA A 102 4.14 13.70 -0.86
CA ALA A 102 3.92 12.93 0.35
C ALA A 102 2.70 13.43 1.13
N SER A 103 2.55 14.76 1.27
CA SER A 103 1.36 15.37 1.88
C SER A 103 0.09 15.03 1.10
N TYR A 104 0.12 15.15 -0.23
CA TYR A 104 -1.02 14.83 -1.08
C TYR A 104 -1.44 13.36 -0.95
N VAL A 105 -0.48 12.43 -1.05
CA VAL A 105 -0.72 10.98 -0.90
C VAL A 105 -1.33 10.66 0.46
N ARG A 106 -0.76 11.23 1.53
CA ARG A 106 -1.27 11.04 2.90
C ARG A 106 -2.69 11.57 3.04
N ASP A 107 -2.95 12.79 2.60
CA ASP A 107 -4.19 13.51 2.88
C ASP A 107 -5.35 12.99 2.02
N LYS A 108 -5.08 12.61 0.76
CA LYS A 108 -6.03 11.88 -0.10
C LYS A 108 -6.15 10.41 0.25
N ARG A 109 -5.31 9.94 1.19
CA ARG A 109 -5.26 8.56 1.66
C ARG A 109 -5.03 7.54 0.53
N ILE A 110 -4.20 7.91 -0.45
CA ILE A 110 -3.81 7.04 -1.56
C ILE A 110 -3.04 5.85 -0.97
N PRO A 111 -3.49 4.60 -1.21
CA PRO A 111 -2.83 3.42 -0.66
C PRO A 111 -1.44 3.20 -1.25
N LEU A 112 -0.48 2.89 -0.39
CA LEU A 112 0.84 2.39 -0.75
C LEU A 112 0.87 0.87 -0.50
N GLU A 113 1.05 0.10 -1.56
CA GLU A 113 1.12 -1.36 -1.55
C GLU A 113 2.55 -1.80 -1.23
N ILE A 114 2.96 -1.71 0.05
CA ILE A 114 4.35 -1.94 0.46
C ILE A 114 4.66 -3.44 0.50
N CYS A 115 5.80 -3.81 -0.07
CA CYS A 115 6.26 -5.19 -0.19
C CYS A 115 7.64 -5.33 0.49
N PRO A 116 7.72 -5.50 1.82
CA PRO A 116 8.95 -5.27 2.58
C PRO A 116 10.13 -6.13 2.14
N SER A 117 9.93 -7.45 2.01
CA SER A 117 11.01 -8.35 1.57
C SER A 117 11.41 -8.05 0.13
N SER A 118 10.44 -7.90 -0.78
CA SER A 118 10.69 -7.51 -2.18
C SER A 118 11.44 -6.19 -2.30
N ASN A 119 11.10 -5.17 -1.50
CA ASN A 119 11.77 -3.88 -1.54
C ASN A 119 13.24 -3.98 -1.10
N VAL A 120 13.58 -4.93 -0.23
CA VAL A 120 14.99 -5.23 0.11
C VAL A 120 15.66 -5.99 -1.05
N ASP A 121 15.00 -7.02 -1.59
CA ASP A 121 15.53 -7.85 -2.67
C ASP A 121 15.81 -7.03 -3.96
N THR A 122 14.98 -6.02 -4.25
CA THR A 122 15.14 -5.11 -5.40
C THR A 122 16.11 -3.95 -5.11
N GLY A 123 16.57 -3.79 -3.87
CA GLY A 123 17.46 -2.71 -3.44
C GLY A 123 16.76 -1.35 -3.23
N ALA A 124 15.42 -1.30 -3.29
CA ALA A 124 14.65 -0.10 -2.98
C ALA A 124 14.67 0.28 -1.49
N ALA A 125 14.96 -0.67 -0.61
CA ALA A 125 15.28 -0.49 0.80
C ALA A 125 16.57 -1.25 1.14
N PRO A 126 17.45 -0.70 2.00
CA PRO A 126 18.73 -1.35 2.30
C PRO A 126 18.58 -2.59 3.20
N SER A 127 17.58 -2.60 4.08
CA SER A 127 17.26 -3.70 5.00
C SER A 127 15.87 -3.50 5.60
N LEU A 128 15.34 -4.52 6.29
CA LEU A 128 14.02 -4.44 6.93
C LEU A 128 14.00 -3.46 8.12
N ASP A 129 15.06 -3.38 8.92
CA ASP A 129 15.17 -2.47 10.06
C ASP A 129 15.28 -1.00 9.63
N ALA A 130 15.90 -0.75 8.47
CA ALA A 130 16.00 0.56 7.85
C ALA A 130 14.85 0.87 6.87
N HIS A 131 13.84 -0.01 6.77
CA HIS A 131 12.78 0.14 5.77
C HIS A 131 11.93 1.39 6.03
N ALA A 132 11.62 2.13 4.96
CA ALA A 132 10.85 3.37 5.02
C ALA A 132 9.40 3.22 5.53
N ILE A 133 8.91 1.99 5.70
CA ILE A 133 7.54 1.70 6.14
C ILE A 133 7.29 2.28 7.53
N ARG A 134 8.32 2.32 8.39
CA ARG A 134 8.27 2.92 9.72
C ARG A 134 7.83 4.38 9.69
N TYR A 135 8.31 5.15 8.72
CA TYR A 135 7.96 6.56 8.57
C TYR A 135 6.52 6.72 8.08
N PHE A 136 6.09 5.89 7.13
CA PHE A 136 4.71 5.90 6.66
C PHE A 136 3.72 5.54 7.77
N LEU A 137 4.03 4.55 8.61
CA LEU A 137 3.22 4.18 9.77
C LEU A 137 3.16 5.31 10.80
N ALA A 138 4.31 5.87 11.18
CA ALA A 138 4.39 7.00 12.12
C ALA A 138 3.60 8.22 11.63
N GLN A 139 3.65 8.50 10.33
CA GLN A 139 2.93 9.59 9.69
C GLN A 139 1.50 9.21 9.24
N LYS A 140 1.01 8.05 9.67
CA LYS A 140 -0.37 7.57 9.48
C LYS A 140 -0.79 7.44 8.01
N PHE A 141 0.12 7.18 7.09
CA PHE A 141 -0.21 6.88 5.69
C PHE A 141 -1.13 5.66 5.58
N ARG A 142 -1.82 5.52 4.44
CA ARG A 142 -2.57 4.29 4.15
C ARG A 142 -1.62 3.29 3.53
N VAL A 143 -1.02 2.47 4.38
CA VAL A 143 -0.10 1.40 3.98
C VAL A 143 -0.80 0.06 4.05
N THR A 144 -0.48 -0.83 3.10
CA THR A 144 -0.72 -2.27 3.16
C THR A 144 0.61 -3.01 3.16
N VAL A 145 0.61 -4.25 3.65
CA VAL A 145 1.78 -5.15 3.58
C VAL A 145 1.43 -6.29 2.65
N ASN A 146 2.30 -6.53 1.68
CA ASN A 146 2.11 -7.47 0.59
C ASN A 146 3.41 -8.26 0.39
N THR A 147 3.31 -9.43 -0.24
CA THR A 147 4.49 -10.26 -0.56
C THR A 147 5.15 -9.87 -1.88
N ASP A 148 4.48 -9.04 -2.69
CA ASP A 148 4.70 -8.93 -4.14
C ASP A 148 4.69 -10.32 -4.81
N ASN A 149 5.88 -10.91 -4.93
CA ASN A 149 6.11 -12.22 -5.49
C ASN A 149 6.48 -13.24 -4.39
N ARG A 150 5.71 -14.32 -4.24
CA ARG A 150 6.02 -15.35 -3.23
C ARG A 150 7.21 -16.23 -3.63
N LEU A 151 7.43 -16.41 -4.93
CA LEU A 151 8.43 -17.33 -5.46
C LEU A 151 9.85 -16.77 -5.41
N MET A 152 10.06 -15.49 -5.76
CA MET A 152 11.42 -14.95 -5.80
C MET A 152 11.92 -14.58 -4.40
N SER A 153 11.04 -14.02 -3.56
CA SER A 153 11.37 -13.67 -2.18
C SER A 153 11.26 -14.82 -1.16
N ASP A 154 10.81 -16.01 -1.59
CA ASP A 154 10.53 -17.18 -0.73
C ASP A 154 9.78 -16.81 0.57
N ILE A 155 8.64 -16.14 0.39
CA ILE A 155 7.93 -15.45 1.47
C ILE A 155 6.43 -15.78 1.50
N THR A 156 5.84 -15.66 2.68
CA THR A 156 4.38 -15.67 2.88
C THR A 156 3.93 -14.39 3.56
N LEU A 157 2.64 -14.05 3.48
CA LEU A 157 2.14 -12.83 4.13
C LEU A 157 2.34 -12.87 5.66
N SER A 158 2.14 -14.02 6.30
CA SER A 158 2.39 -14.18 7.73
C SER A 158 3.88 -13.97 8.07
N GLU A 159 4.76 -14.41 7.17
CA GLU A 159 6.20 -14.25 7.32
C GLU A 159 6.64 -12.79 7.14
N GLU A 160 6.04 -12.04 6.21
CA GLU A 160 6.25 -10.58 6.08
C GLU A 160 5.94 -9.86 7.40
N PHE A 161 4.76 -10.14 8.00
CA PHE A 161 4.39 -9.55 9.28
C PHE A 161 5.31 -10.00 10.42
N ARG A 162 5.69 -11.28 10.46
CA ARG A 162 6.61 -11.82 11.47
C ARG A 162 7.95 -11.10 11.41
N ARG A 163 8.60 -11.05 10.25
CA ARG A 163 9.91 -10.40 10.06
C ARG A 163 9.85 -8.91 10.36
N LEU A 164 8.80 -8.22 9.91
CA LEU A 164 8.60 -6.81 10.26
C LEU A 164 8.47 -6.59 11.77
N SER A 165 7.76 -7.46 12.49
CA SER A 165 7.58 -7.34 13.95
C SER A 165 8.87 -7.61 14.75
N GLU A 166 9.86 -8.27 14.16
CA GLU A 166 11.15 -8.52 14.80
C GLU A 166 12.06 -7.29 14.78
N VAL A 167 11.87 -6.39 13.81
CA VAL A 167 12.76 -5.24 13.58
C VAL A 167 12.07 -3.88 13.76
N LEU A 168 10.74 -3.84 13.77
CA LEU A 168 9.94 -2.65 14.02
C LEU A 168 8.97 -2.89 15.18
N PRO A 169 8.56 -1.84 15.93
CA PRO A 169 7.59 -1.96 17.02
C PRO A 169 6.15 -2.13 16.50
N ILE A 170 5.92 -3.18 15.71
CA ILE A 170 4.62 -3.53 15.11
C ILE A 170 3.98 -4.62 15.94
N GLY A 171 2.91 -4.27 16.66
CA GLY A 171 2.12 -5.23 17.43
C GLY A 171 0.90 -5.72 16.66
N LEU A 172 0.15 -6.64 17.28
CA LEU A 172 -1.10 -7.19 16.72
C LEU A 172 -2.11 -6.09 16.32
N ALA A 173 -2.19 -5.00 17.08
CA ALA A 173 -3.05 -3.86 16.75
C ALA A 173 -2.63 -3.14 15.46
N ASP A 174 -1.34 -3.11 15.14
CA ASP A 174 -0.84 -2.49 13.90
C ASP A 174 -1.03 -3.42 12.71
N VAL A 175 -0.85 -4.73 12.90
CA VAL A 175 -1.21 -5.75 11.89
C VAL A 175 -2.71 -5.68 11.56
N GLU A 176 -3.57 -5.51 12.57
CA GLU A 176 -5.01 -5.27 12.34
C GLU A 176 -5.25 -4.00 11.51
N LYS A 177 -4.63 -2.87 11.87
CA LYS A 177 -4.77 -1.61 11.12
C LYS A 177 -4.30 -1.76 9.67
N LEU A 178 -3.18 -2.43 9.43
CA LEU A 178 -2.65 -2.72 8.09
C LEU A 178 -3.61 -3.61 7.29
N THR A 179 -4.21 -4.61 7.93
CA THR A 179 -5.23 -5.48 7.31
C THR A 179 -6.51 -4.71 6.96
N ILE A 180 -6.97 -3.84 7.87
CA ILE A 180 -8.12 -2.96 7.63
C ILE A 180 -7.81 -1.96 6.51
N ASN A 181 -6.60 -1.40 6.48
CA ASN A 181 -6.17 -0.51 5.39
C ASN A 181 -6.21 -1.22 4.04
N ALA A 182 -5.77 -2.49 3.98
CA ALA A 182 -5.84 -3.29 2.78
C ALA A 182 -7.28 -3.46 2.31
N MET A 183 -8.20 -3.84 3.20
CA MET A 183 -9.60 -4.00 2.83
C MET A 183 -10.26 -2.67 2.45
N LYS A 184 -9.98 -1.57 3.16
CA LYS A 184 -10.43 -0.21 2.77
C LYS A 184 -9.91 0.24 1.40
N SER A 185 -8.83 -0.37 0.93
CA SER A 185 -8.17 -0.07 -0.34
C SER A 185 -8.46 -1.12 -1.42
N ALA A 186 -9.27 -2.14 -1.12
CA ALA A 186 -9.65 -3.13 -2.10
C ALA A 186 -10.55 -2.50 -3.17
N PHE A 187 -10.48 -3.05 -4.40
CA PHE A 187 -11.31 -2.62 -5.53
C PHE A 187 -12.68 -3.30 -5.59
N VAL A 188 -13.03 -4.11 -4.58
CA VAL A 188 -14.39 -4.59 -4.37
C VAL A 188 -15.32 -3.47 -3.87
N GLY A 189 -16.63 -3.69 -3.99
CA GLY A 189 -17.66 -2.72 -3.63
C GLY A 189 -17.58 -2.24 -2.17
N TYR A 190 -18.12 -1.04 -1.90
CA TYR A 190 -18.09 -0.44 -0.56
C TYR A 190 -18.71 -1.34 0.52
N ASP A 191 -19.89 -1.89 0.26
CA ASP A 191 -20.60 -2.73 1.21
C ASP A 191 -19.87 -4.05 1.47
N GLU A 192 -19.28 -4.66 0.44
CA GLU A 192 -18.47 -5.86 0.58
C GLU A 192 -17.22 -5.61 1.43
N ARG A 193 -16.54 -4.47 1.24
CA ARG A 193 -15.42 -4.07 2.10
C ARG A 193 -15.85 -3.92 3.55
N LEU A 194 -17.01 -3.29 3.80
CA LEU A 194 -17.53 -3.13 5.16
C LEU A 194 -17.85 -4.49 5.79
N ALA A 195 -18.57 -5.36 5.07
CA ALA A 195 -18.87 -6.71 5.55
C ALA A 195 -17.59 -7.47 5.91
N ILE A 196 -16.58 -7.48 5.04
CA ILE A 196 -15.31 -8.17 5.34
C ILE A 196 -14.60 -7.54 6.55
N ILE A 197 -14.58 -6.21 6.67
CA ILE A 197 -13.94 -5.52 7.81
C ILE A 197 -14.63 -5.89 9.11
N TYR A 198 -15.95 -5.81 9.17
CA TYR A 198 -16.70 -5.92 10.43
C TYR A 198 -17.10 -7.35 10.79
N ASP A 199 -17.23 -8.25 9.82
CA ASP A 199 -17.69 -9.62 10.07
C ASP A 199 -16.53 -10.61 10.09
N ARG A 200 -15.36 -10.26 9.51
CA ARG A 200 -14.19 -11.16 9.42
C ARG A 200 -12.95 -10.58 10.08
N ILE A 201 -12.49 -9.42 9.62
CA ILE A 201 -11.19 -8.86 10.05
C ILE A 201 -11.24 -8.50 11.54
N LYS A 202 -12.12 -7.57 11.92
CA LYS A 202 -12.20 -7.09 13.30
C LYS A 202 -12.53 -8.20 14.30
N PRO A 203 -13.51 -9.10 14.06
CA PRO A 203 -13.77 -10.21 14.97
C PRO A 203 -12.60 -11.19 15.09
N GLY A 204 -11.88 -11.44 13.99
CA GLY A 204 -10.68 -12.28 13.99
C GLY A 204 -9.59 -11.72 14.92
N TYR A 205 -9.31 -10.42 14.81
CA TYR A 205 -8.33 -9.75 15.66
C TYR A 205 -8.79 -9.60 17.12
N ALA A 206 -10.08 -9.34 17.36
CA ALA A 206 -10.64 -9.32 18.72
C ALA A 206 -10.46 -10.68 19.41
N LYS A 207 -10.73 -11.79 18.70
CA LYS A 207 -10.49 -13.14 19.20
C LYS A 207 -9.02 -13.36 19.57
N LEU A 208 -8.07 -12.90 18.75
CA LEU A 208 -6.64 -13.01 19.02
C LEU A 208 -6.20 -12.21 20.26
N ARG A 209 -6.91 -11.13 20.61
CA ARG A 209 -6.69 -10.37 21.85
C ARG A 209 -7.42 -10.91 23.07
N GLY A 210 -8.29 -11.93 22.91
CA GLY A 210 -9.18 -12.38 23.97
C GLY A 210 -10.32 -11.40 24.28
N GLU A 211 -10.64 -10.52 23.35
CA GLU A 211 -11.72 -9.54 23.46
C GLU A 211 -13.05 -10.12 22.93
N PRO A 212 -14.21 -9.67 23.45
CA PRO A 212 -15.50 -10.06 22.89
C PRO A 212 -15.63 -9.60 21.44
N ALA A 213 -16.37 -10.38 20.63
CA ALA A 213 -16.66 -10.00 19.25
C ALA A 213 -17.39 -8.65 19.23
N LEU A 214 -16.91 -7.73 18.39
CA LEU A 214 -17.62 -6.48 18.13
C LEU A 214 -18.98 -6.76 17.51
N ALA A 215 -19.99 -5.95 17.84
CA ALA A 215 -21.29 -6.03 17.20
C ALA A 215 -21.13 -5.93 15.68
N GLY A 216 -21.76 -6.87 14.95
CA GLY A 216 -21.68 -6.93 13.49
C GLY A 216 -22.19 -5.65 12.84
N PHE A 217 -21.60 -5.27 11.71
CA PHE A 217 -22.06 -4.12 10.95
C PHE A 217 -23.28 -4.53 10.12
N ARG A 218 -24.42 -3.88 10.34
CA ARG A 218 -25.59 -4.09 9.47
C ARG A 218 -25.43 -3.24 8.23
N LEU A 219 -25.31 -3.89 7.08
CA LEU A 219 -25.46 -3.21 5.79
C LEU A 219 -26.86 -2.58 5.71
N PRO A 220 -27.01 -1.41 5.06
CA PRO A 220 -28.32 -0.89 4.74
C PRO A 220 -29.10 -1.93 3.92
N PRO A 221 -30.44 -1.99 4.03
CA PRO A 221 -31.24 -2.87 3.18
C PRO A 221 -30.94 -2.56 1.71
N SER A 222 -30.64 -3.59 0.93
CA SER A 222 -30.49 -3.46 -0.53
C SER A 222 -31.78 -2.89 -1.12
N ALA A 223 -31.66 -1.86 -1.96
CA ALA A 223 -32.78 -1.31 -2.72
C ALA A 223 -33.35 -2.33 -3.72
#